data_AF-A0A962ZGQ4-F1
#
_entry.id   AF-A0A962ZGQ4-F1
#
_cell.length_a   1.000
_cell.length_b   1.000
_cell.length_c   1.000
_cell.angle_alpha   90.00
_cell.angle_beta   90.00
_cell.angle_gamma   90.00
#
_symmetry.space_group_name_H-M   'P 1'
#
loop_
_entity.id
_entity.type
_entity.pdbx_description
1 polymer ?
#
loop_
_entity_poly.entity_id
_entity_poly.type
_entity_poly.pdbx_seq_one_letter_code
_entity_poly.pdbx_strand_id
1 'polypeptide(L)'
;MSISVASPAPSSRRTAGASVGIPPRQVDFPLPDSSPRYFYDNNPFATLFFAMLSGIFPPGERYFMDSVKHFRHRIKDKTLQAQIAGFIGQEALHGREHDRLNTFFTSRGIETRYAEEAIKVGLNLLKKVSPSQQLACTTFMEHFTALL
;
A
#
# COMPACT_ATOMS: atom_id res chain seq x y z
N MET A 1 44.34 -15.67 31.42
CA MET A 1 44.03 -14.80 30.27
C MET A 1 42.85 -15.43 29.53
N SER A 2 41.65 -14.91 29.75
CA SER A 2 40.42 -15.44 29.16
C SER A 2 40.05 -14.59 27.96
N ILE A 3 40.18 -15.13 26.76
CA ILE A 3 39.78 -14.45 25.52
C ILE A 3 38.25 -14.58 25.42
N SER A 4 37.55 -13.48 25.70
CA SER A 4 36.12 -13.36 25.44
C SER A 4 35.91 -13.22 23.93
N VAL A 5 35.47 -14.29 23.28
CA VAL A 5 35.05 -14.26 21.88
C VAL A 5 33.69 -13.56 21.83
N ALA A 6 33.65 -12.34 21.32
CA ALA A 6 32.40 -11.63 21.07
C ALA A 6 31.60 -12.38 19.99
N SER A 7 30.35 -12.73 20.31
CA SER A 7 29.40 -13.27 19.34
C SER A 7 29.13 -12.25 18.24
N PRO A 8 29.07 -12.65 16.95
CA PRO A 8 28.78 -11.73 15.87
C PRO A 8 27.34 -11.20 16.01
N ALA A 9 27.18 -9.89 15.82
CA ALA A 9 25.87 -9.25 15.77
C ALA A 9 25.00 -9.90 14.68
N PRO A 10 23.68 -10.04 14.89
CA PRO A 10 22.80 -10.65 13.90
C PRO A 10 22.82 -9.81 12.62
N SER A 11 23.35 -10.38 11.54
CA SER A 11 23.26 -9.82 10.19
C SER A 11 21.78 -9.63 9.86
N SER A 12 21.31 -8.38 9.76
CA SER A 12 19.94 -8.12 9.30
C SER A 12 19.81 -8.67 7.88
N ARG A 13 19.03 -9.73 7.73
CA ARG A 13 18.85 -10.40 6.44
C ARG A 13 18.11 -9.44 5.53
N ARG A 14 18.74 -8.96 4.45
CA ARG A 14 18.08 -8.12 3.44
C ARG A 14 16.87 -8.86 2.89
N THR A 15 15.72 -8.19 2.85
CA THR A 15 14.51 -8.74 2.22
C THR A 15 14.74 -8.91 0.71
N ALA A 16 13.98 -9.81 0.08
CA ALA A 16 14.11 -10.05 -1.36
C ALA A 16 13.94 -8.74 -2.16
N GLY A 17 12.91 -7.95 -1.87
CA GLY A 17 12.72 -6.63 -2.49
C GLY A 17 13.93 -5.70 -2.31
N ALA A 18 14.53 -5.66 -1.12
CA ALA A 18 15.70 -4.84 -0.86
C ALA A 18 16.94 -5.26 -1.67
N SER A 19 17.05 -6.53 -2.08
CA SER A 19 18.15 -6.99 -2.95
C SER A 19 18.06 -6.47 -4.39
N VAL A 20 16.87 -6.03 -4.83
CA VAL A 20 16.61 -5.53 -6.20
C VAL A 20 16.16 -4.07 -6.21
N GLY A 21 16.48 -3.31 -5.16
CA GLY A 21 16.19 -1.86 -5.10
C GLY A 21 14.76 -1.49 -4.72
N ILE A 22 13.93 -2.44 -4.28
CA ILE A 22 12.55 -2.20 -3.79
C ILE A 22 12.45 -2.63 -2.32
N PRO A 23 13.18 -1.96 -1.39
CA PRO A 23 13.13 -2.31 0.03
C PRO A 23 11.77 -1.94 0.61
N PRO A 24 11.19 -2.69 1.56
CA PRO A 24 10.07 -2.21 2.37
C PRO A 24 10.46 -0.92 3.10
N ARG A 25 9.63 0.14 2.99
CA ARG A 25 9.88 1.45 3.60
C ARG A 25 8.85 1.65 4.70
N GLN A 26 9.27 1.49 5.94
CA GLN A 26 8.42 1.83 7.09
C GLN A 26 8.56 3.32 7.35
N VAL A 27 7.64 4.10 6.80
CA VAL A 27 7.49 5.52 7.12
C VAL A 27 6.42 5.62 8.19
N ASP A 28 6.68 6.43 9.23
CA ASP A 28 5.65 6.76 10.21
C ASP A 28 5.11 8.17 9.91
N PHE A 29 3.81 8.25 9.66
CA PHE A 29 3.13 9.51 9.41
C PHE A 29 2.47 9.97 10.72
N PRO A 30 2.93 11.06 11.34
CA PRO A 30 2.34 11.54 12.58
C PRO A 30 0.94 12.08 12.35
N LEU A 31 -0.02 11.59 13.13
CA LEU A 31 -1.43 11.98 13.10
C LEU A 31 -1.86 12.44 14.50
N PRO A 32 -1.47 13.65 14.94
CA PRO A 32 -1.66 14.08 16.32
C PRO A 32 -3.14 14.30 16.64
N ASP A 33 -3.53 14.01 17.89
CA ASP A 33 -4.92 14.17 18.34
C ASP A 33 -5.41 15.62 18.23
N SER A 34 -4.50 16.59 18.37
CA SER A 34 -4.78 18.02 18.21
C SER A 34 -5.10 18.46 16.77
N SER A 35 -4.95 17.57 15.78
CA SER A 35 -5.29 17.92 14.39
C SER A 35 -6.79 18.22 14.23
N PRO A 36 -7.14 19.33 13.56
CA PRO A 36 -8.54 19.72 13.38
C PRO A 36 -9.28 18.72 12.49
N ARG A 37 -10.63 18.75 12.56
CA ARG A 37 -11.50 17.93 11.69
C ARG A 37 -11.16 18.14 10.20
N TYR A 38 -10.95 19.38 9.80
CA TYR A 38 -10.55 19.77 8.46
C TYR A 38 -9.04 20.06 8.44
N PHE A 39 -8.22 19.02 8.27
CA PHE A 39 -6.77 19.11 8.41
C PHE A 39 -6.11 20.06 7.39
N TYR A 40 -6.75 20.24 6.23
CA TYR A 40 -6.20 21.07 5.15
C TYR A 40 -6.60 22.53 5.34
N ASP A 41 -5.88 23.25 6.21
CA ASP A 41 -6.12 24.67 6.50
C ASP A 41 -7.59 25.00 6.81
N ASN A 42 -8.24 24.13 7.57
CA ASN A 42 -9.67 24.20 7.90
C ASN A 42 -10.62 24.23 6.68
N ASN A 43 -10.16 23.81 5.50
CA ASN A 43 -10.94 23.73 4.26
C ASN A 43 -11.71 22.38 4.20
N PRO A 44 -13.05 22.40 4.25
CA PRO A 44 -13.84 21.17 4.24
C PRO A 44 -13.74 20.43 2.91
N PHE A 45 -13.77 21.14 1.79
CA PHE A 45 -13.74 20.51 0.47
C PHE A 45 -12.43 19.77 0.24
N ALA A 46 -11.29 20.44 0.45
CA ALA A 46 -9.97 19.84 0.27
C ALA A 46 -9.77 18.64 1.21
N THR A 47 -10.16 18.79 2.48
CA THR A 47 -10.06 17.68 3.44
C THR A 47 -10.90 16.48 3.01
N LEU A 48 -12.16 16.69 2.63
CA LEU A 48 -13.05 15.61 2.20
C LEU A 48 -12.55 14.96 0.91
N PHE A 49 -12.00 15.73 -0.03
CA PHE A 49 -11.39 15.18 -1.23
C PHE A 49 -10.27 14.19 -0.90
N PHE A 50 -9.32 14.57 -0.03
CA PHE A 50 -8.24 13.67 0.38
C PHE A 50 -8.73 12.48 1.22
N ALA A 51 -9.73 12.70 2.08
CA ALA A 51 -10.32 11.60 2.86
C ALA A 51 -11.01 10.57 1.95
N MET A 52 -11.75 11.01 0.94
CA MET A 52 -12.38 10.10 -0.02
C MET A 52 -11.32 9.40 -0.87
N LEU A 53 -10.29 10.11 -1.32
CA LEU A 53 -9.18 9.51 -2.06
C LEU A 53 -8.47 8.43 -1.23
N SER A 54 -8.20 8.70 0.06
CA SER A 54 -7.63 7.73 1.01
C SER A 54 -8.52 6.50 1.23
N GLY A 55 -9.86 6.65 1.19
CA GLY A 55 -10.79 5.52 1.31
C GLY A 55 -10.75 4.57 0.11
N ILE A 56 -10.32 5.03 -1.07
CA ILE A 56 -10.28 4.24 -2.31
C ILE A 56 -9.07 3.31 -2.36
N PHE A 57 -7.94 3.72 -1.76
CA PHE A 57 -6.67 3.01 -1.92
C PHE A 57 -6.64 1.61 -1.28
N PRO A 58 -7.09 1.38 -0.03
CA PRO A 58 -6.93 0.06 0.58
C PRO A 58 -7.59 -1.08 -0.21
N PRO A 59 -8.82 -0.96 -0.76
CA PRO A 59 -9.36 -1.95 -1.69
C PRO A 59 -8.55 -2.09 -2.99
N GLY A 60 -8.07 -0.97 -3.54
CA GLY A 60 -7.29 -0.92 -4.78
C GLY A 60 -5.94 -1.63 -4.64
N GLU A 61 -5.18 -1.36 -3.58
CA GLU A 61 -3.86 -1.97 -3.34
C GLU A 61 -3.97 -3.47 -3.07
N ARG A 62 -5.04 -3.90 -2.38
CA ARG A 62 -5.38 -5.32 -2.25
C ARG A 62 -5.62 -5.96 -3.62
N TYR A 63 -6.36 -5.28 -4.49
CA TYR A 63 -6.55 -5.72 -5.87
C TYR A 63 -5.23 -5.78 -6.67
N PHE A 64 -4.34 -4.78 -6.52
CA PHE A 64 -3.02 -4.76 -7.17
C PHE A 64 -2.17 -5.95 -6.72
N MET A 65 -2.09 -6.19 -5.42
CA MET A 65 -1.34 -7.31 -4.87
C MET A 65 -1.89 -8.66 -5.36
N ASP A 66 -3.21 -8.83 -5.37
CA ASP A 66 -3.84 -10.08 -5.77
C ASP A 66 -3.66 -10.38 -7.27
N SER A 67 -3.75 -9.36 -8.12
CA SER A 67 -3.55 -9.50 -9.57
C SER A 67 -2.10 -9.92 -9.90
N VAL A 68 -1.11 -9.36 -9.21
CA VAL A 68 0.30 -9.72 -9.37
C VAL A 68 0.59 -11.12 -8.79
N LYS A 69 0.06 -11.42 -7.59
CA LYS A 69 0.23 -12.73 -6.94
C LYS A 69 -0.28 -13.88 -7.81
N HIS A 70 -1.37 -13.67 -8.56
CA HIS A 70 -1.95 -14.67 -9.46
C HIS A 70 -0.90 -15.27 -10.40
N PHE A 71 -0.01 -14.45 -10.97
CA PHE A 71 0.98 -14.90 -11.95
C PHE A 71 2.32 -15.34 -11.34
N ARG A 72 2.53 -15.14 -10.04
CA ARG A 72 3.82 -15.35 -9.38
C ARG A 72 4.39 -16.77 -9.60
N HIS A 73 3.53 -17.78 -9.63
CA HIS A 73 3.93 -19.18 -9.83
C HIS A 73 4.54 -19.47 -11.22
N ARG A 74 4.25 -18.64 -12.22
CA ARG A 74 4.78 -18.75 -13.59
C ARG A 74 6.17 -18.15 -13.74
N ILE A 75 6.60 -17.32 -12.79
CA ILE A 75 7.87 -16.61 -12.85
C ILE A 75 9.00 -17.50 -12.36
N LYS A 76 10.03 -17.70 -13.18
CA LYS A 76 11.26 -18.44 -12.81
C LYS A 76 12.45 -17.52 -12.53
N ASP A 77 12.45 -16.34 -13.13
CA ASP A 77 13.46 -15.31 -12.90
C ASP A 77 13.44 -14.88 -11.42
N LYS A 78 14.59 -15.06 -10.76
CA LYS A 78 14.77 -14.75 -9.33
C LYS A 78 14.73 -13.25 -9.06
N THR A 79 15.22 -12.42 -9.98
CA THR A 79 15.15 -10.97 -9.90
C THR A 79 13.70 -10.51 -9.96
N LEU A 80 12.93 -11.02 -10.92
CA LEU A 80 11.51 -10.66 -11.03
C LEU A 80 10.68 -11.16 -9.84
N GLN A 81 10.97 -12.36 -9.32
CA GLN A 81 10.36 -12.84 -8.07
C GLN A 81 10.66 -11.91 -6.87
N ALA A 82 11.88 -11.40 -6.79
CA ALA A 82 12.30 -10.45 -5.76
C ALA A 82 11.62 -9.08 -5.94
N GLN A 83 11.46 -8.61 -7.18
CA GLN A 83 10.74 -7.37 -7.49
C GLN A 83 9.26 -7.47 -7.11
N ILE A 84 8.59 -8.57 -7.47
CA ILE A 84 7.22 -8.87 -7.05
C ILE A 84 7.09 -8.86 -5.52
N ALA A 85 8.06 -9.46 -4.82
CA ALA A 85 8.06 -9.45 -3.35
C ALA A 85 8.25 -8.04 -2.77
N GLY A 86 9.09 -7.21 -3.39
CA GLY A 86 9.28 -5.81 -3.03
C GLY A 86 8.02 -4.97 -3.24
N PHE A 87 7.39 -5.11 -4.40
CA PHE A 87 6.12 -4.48 -4.75
C PHE A 87 5.03 -4.82 -3.73
N ILE A 88 4.76 -6.12 -3.50
CA ILE A 88 3.76 -6.55 -2.50
C ILE A 88 4.06 -5.99 -1.11
N GLY A 89 5.35 -5.92 -0.73
CA GLY A 89 5.76 -5.35 0.54
C GLY A 89 5.49 -3.84 0.65
N GLN A 90 5.70 -3.08 -0.43
CA GLN A 90 5.40 -1.65 -0.48
C GLN A 90 3.89 -1.40 -0.43
N GLU A 91 3.10 -2.08 -1.28
CA GLU A 91 1.64 -1.93 -1.33
C GLU A 91 0.98 -2.29 0.01
N ALA A 92 1.46 -3.34 0.68
CA ALA A 92 0.94 -3.72 2.00
C ALA A 92 1.22 -2.66 3.07
N LEU A 93 2.39 -2.02 3.03
CA LEU A 93 2.72 -0.93 3.96
C LEU A 93 1.93 0.33 3.62
N HIS A 94 1.78 0.66 2.34
CA HIS A 94 1.01 1.82 1.90
C HIS A 94 -0.46 1.72 2.32
N GLY A 95 -1.08 0.56 2.09
CA GLY A 95 -2.46 0.34 2.52
C GLY A 95 -2.67 0.35 4.02
N ARG A 96 -1.68 -0.10 4.79
CA ARG A 96 -1.71 0.05 6.26
C ARG A 96 -1.75 1.52 6.68
N GLU A 97 -0.97 2.39 6.03
CA GLU A 97 -0.98 3.82 6.36
C GLU A 97 -2.29 4.49 5.92
N HIS A 98 -2.89 4.08 4.79
CA HIS A 98 -4.24 4.51 4.43
C HIS A 98 -5.30 4.03 5.42
N ASP A 99 -5.23 2.79 5.92
CA ASP A 99 -6.14 2.30 6.96
C ASP A 99 -6.01 3.12 8.27
N ARG A 100 -4.77 3.47 8.67
CA ARG A 100 -4.51 4.37 9.82
C ARG A 100 -5.11 5.76 9.59
N LEU A 101 -4.89 6.34 8.41
CA LEU A 101 -5.42 7.65 8.05
C LEU A 101 -6.95 7.66 7.97
N ASN A 102 -7.55 6.60 7.43
CA ASN A 102 -8.99 6.42 7.37
C ASN A 102 -9.61 6.34 8.78
N THR A 103 -8.96 5.61 9.70
CA THR A 103 -9.36 5.56 11.11
C THR A 103 -9.31 6.94 11.76
N PHE A 104 -8.26 7.71 11.46
CA PHE A 104 -8.10 9.09 11.94
C PHE A 104 -9.20 10.03 11.42
N PHE A 105 -9.64 9.88 10.16
CA PHE A 105 -10.76 10.63 9.61
C PHE A 105 -12.10 10.24 10.26
N THR A 106 -12.34 8.94 10.44
CA THR A 106 -13.56 8.46 11.12
C THR A 106 -13.67 8.99 12.53
N SER A 107 -12.56 9.03 13.30
CA SER A 107 -12.57 9.60 14.65
C SER A 107 -12.88 11.10 14.70
N ARG A 108 -12.89 11.78 13.54
CA ARG A 108 -13.24 13.19 13.37
C ARG A 108 -14.57 13.36 12.61
N GLY A 109 -15.37 12.29 12.50
CA GLY A 109 -16.68 12.31 11.86
C GLY A 109 -16.63 12.50 10.35
N ILE A 110 -15.59 11.96 9.69
CA ILE A 110 -15.49 11.86 8.23
C ILE A 110 -15.47 10.38 7.84
N GLU A 111 -16.56 9.93 7.23
CA GLU A 111 -16.78 8.52 6.91
C GLU A 111 -16.15 8.13 5.56
N THR A 112 -14.91 7.64 5.58
CA THR A 112 -14.19 7.19 4.37
C THR A 112 -14.74 5.88 3.78
N ARG A 113 -15.51 5.12 4.56
CA ARG A 113 -16.17 3.88 4.15
C ARG A 113 -17.02 4.02 2.89
N TYR A 114 -17.64 5.19 2.66
CA TYR A 114 -18.44 5.40 1.45
C TYR A 114 -17.59 5.28 0.17
N ALA A 115 -16.38 5.84 0.19
CA ALA A 115 -15.44 5.72 -0.93
C ALA A 115 -14.92 4.28 -1.07
N GLU A 116 -14.64 3.62 0.05
CA GLU A 116 -14.23 2.21 0.08
C GLU A 116 -15.27 1.29 -0.57
N GLU A 117 -16.54 1.44 -0.20
CA GLU A 117 -17.64 0.63 -0.75
C GLU A 117 -17.89 0.95 -2.23
N ALA A 118 -17.81 2.23 -2.62
CA ALA A 118 -17.96 2.64 -4.01
C ALA A 118 -16.88 2.01 -4.91
N ILE A 119 -15.60 2.05 -4.50
CA ILE A 119 -14.53 1.47 -5.31
C ILE A 119 -14.62 -0.07 -5.37
N LYS A 120 -15.07 -0.73 -4.29
CA LYS A 120 -15.27 -2.19 -4.28
C LYS A 120 -16.23 -2.64 -5.37
N VAL A 121 -17.28 -1.86 -5.67
CA VAL A 121 -18.20 -2.16 -6.78
C VAL A 121 -17.44 -2.20 -8.12
N GLY A 122 -16.65 -1.17 -8.41
CA GLY A 122 -15.83 -1.11 -9.63
C GLY A 122 -14.80 -2.24 -9.72
N LEU A 123 -14.07 -2.49 -8.63
CA LEU A 123 -13.08 -3.57 -8.57
C LEU A 123 -13.72 -4.96 -8.74
N ASN A 124 -14.93 -5.17 -8.20
CA ASN A 124 -15.67 -6.43 -8.38
C ASN A 124 -16.12 -6.64 -9.84
N LEU A 125 -16.36 -5.57 -10.60
CA LEU A 125 -16.58 -5.68 -12.04
C LEU A 125 -15.27 -6.02 -12.77
N LEU A 126 -14.15 -5.39 -12.41
CA LEU A 126 -12.84 -5.71 -12.98
C LEU A 126 -12.41 -7.16 -12.68
N LYS A 127 -12.80 -7.73 -11.55
CA LYS A 127 -12.54 -9.15 -11.24
C LYS A 127 -13.23 -10.14 -12.19
N LYS A 128 -14.18 -9.68 -13.04
CA LYS A 128 -14.87 -10.51 -14.03
C LYS A 128 -14.13 -10.64 -15.35
N VAL A 129 -13.14 -9.77 -15.63
CA VAL A 129 -12.31 -9.90 -16.84
C VAL A 129 -11.18 -10.92 -16.63
N SER A 130 -10.47 -11.29 -17.70
CA SER A 130 -9.41 -12.31 -17.61
C SER A 130 -8.28 -11.87 -16.65
N PRO A 131 -7.55 -12.81 -16.01
CA PRO A 131 -6.47 -12.46 -15.09
C PRO A 131 -5.41 -11.53 -15.71
N SER A 132 -5.10 -11.68 -17.01
CA SER A 132 -4.14 -10.81 -17.69
C SER A 132 -4.67 -9.38 -17.85
N GLN A 133 -5.97 -9.21 -18.11
CA GLN A 133 -6.60 -7.89 -18.14
C GLN A 133 -6.63 -7.26 -16.75
N GLN A 134 -6.85 -8.03 -15.68
CA GLN A 134 -6.77 -7.52 -14.30
C GLN A 134 -5.36 -7.01 -13.96
N LEU A 135 -4.33 -7.74 -14.39
CA LEU A 135 -2.94 -7.29 -14.26
C LEU A 135 -2.67 -6.03 -15.07
N ALA A 136 -3.17 -5.94 -16.31
CA ALA A 136 -3.05 -4.73 -17.13
C ALA A 136 -3.74 -3.52 -16.49
N CYS A 137 -4.93 -3.71 -15.89
CA CYS A 137 -5.61 -2.68 -15.11
C CYS A 137 -4.77 -2.24 -13.90
N THR A 138 -4.11 -3.18 -13.22
CA THR A 138 -3.19 -2.86 -12.12
C THR A 138 -2.02 -2.00 -12.60
N THR A 139 -1.38 -2.37 -13.71
CA THR A 139 -0.30 -1.56 -14.30
C THR A 139 -0.79 -0.15 -14.63
N PHE A 140 -1.95 -0.02 -15.28
CA PHE A 140 -2.52 1.29 -15.58
C PHE A 140 -2.78 2.12 -14.33
N MET A 141 -3.43 1.54 -13.30
CA MET A 141 -3.77 2.26 -12.07
C MET A 141 -2.51 2.68 -11.30
N GLU A 142 -1.52 1.81 -11.18
CA GLU A 142 -0.27 2.11 -10.48
C GLU A 142 0.52 3.23 -11.18
N HIS A 143 0.58 3.21 -12.53
CA HIS A 143 1.20 4.29 -13.29
C HIS A 143 0.43 5.61 -13.17
N PHE A 144 -0.90 5.55 -13.20
CA PHE A 144 -1.72 6.74 -13.02
C PHE A 144 -1.50 7.36 -11.62
N THR A 145 -1.48 6.54 -10.57
CA THR A 145 -1.27 7.02 -9.20
C THR A 145 0.15 7.50 -8.94
N ALA A 146 1.15 6.99 -9.67
CA ALA A 146 2.52 7.49 -9.58
C ALA A 146 2.72 8.89 -10.21
N LEU A 147 1.75 9.35 -11.01
CA LEU A 147 1.76 10.68 -11.64
C LEU A 147 0.99 11.74 -10.84
N LEU A 148 0.25 11.34 -9.81
CA LEU A 148 -0.51 12.23 -8.92
C LEU A 148 0.33 12.59 -7.69
#